data_AF-F0YBJ0-F1
#
_entry.id   AF-F0YBJ0-F1
#
_cell.length_a   1.000
_cell.length_b   1.000
_cell.length_c   1.000
_cell.angle_alpha   90.00
_cell.angle_beta   90.00
_cell.angle_gamma   90.00
#
_symmetry.space_group_name_H-M   'P 1'
#
loop_
_entity.id
_entity.type
_entity.pdbx_description
1 polymer ?
#
loop_
_entity_poly.entity_id
_entity_poly.type
_entity_poly.pdbx_seq_one_letter_code
_entity_poly.pdbx_strand_id
1 'polypeptide(L)'
;PKYTLAEFKRRVVEALDELFASGDVDECVTSLVELSCPEFGFEVVKRGVSKAVDRRARECELVSRLLSAACPALLQPRDVAKGFERLFEAMDDLVLDAPRAPLVVGDFLVRCVVDEALPPAYLGDRVFVALGGDIVARARRLLSREHALSKFERIWGPGDGRESSELKKVVDMLLHEYLATKELPEAKRCVRELSAPRFGHEVVKRAVTLALPRSADDRTAISALLKALVVDPDQILSTTQAKLGFGRLAEALPDLTCDVPNAKALLDEFL
;
A
#
# COMPACT_ATOMS: atom_id res chain seq x y z
N PRO A 1 34.90 -4.69 -4.72
CA PRO A 1 33.81 -4.01 -5.45
C PRO A 1 34.14 -3.60 -6.90
N LYS A 2 33.16 -3.77 -7.81
CA LYS A 2 33.19 -3.27 -9.21
C LYS A 2 33.15 -1.74 -9.32
N TYR A 3 32.54 -1.07 -8.34
CA TYR A 3 32.37 0.38 -8.28
C TYR A 3 32.88 0.94 -6.95
N THR A 4 33.31 2.20 -6.92
CA THR A 4 33.55 2.89 -5.64
C THR A 4 32.24 3.05 -4.86
N LEU A 5 32.34 3.30 -3.54
CA LEU A 5 31.15 3.57 -2.73
C LEU A 5 30.34 4.75 -3.31
N ALA A 6 30.98 5.85 -3.68
CA ALA A 6 30.29 7.02 -4.24
C ALA A 6 29.55 6.70 -5.55
N GLU A 7 30.14 5.87 -6.41
CA GLU A 7 29.52 5.42 -7.65
C GLU A 7 28.37 4.44 -7.43
N PHE A 8 28.53 3.50 -6.50
CA PHE A 8 27.46 2.58 -6.11
C PHE A 8 26.27 3.35 -5.55
N LYS A 9 26.52 4.30 -4.65
CA LYS A 9 25.52 5.20 -4.07
C LYS A 9 24.70 5.93 -5.13
N ARG A 10 25.35 6.42 -6.19
CA ARG A 10 24.69 7.13 -7.29
C ARG A 10 23.78 6.20 -8.09
N ARG A 11 24.30 5.02 -8.47
CA ARG A 11 23.55 4.01 -9.23
C ARG A 11 22.35 3.44 -8.47
N VAL A 12 22.48 3.27 -7.14
CA VAL A 12 21.35 2.91 -6.29
C VAL A 12 20.26 3.99 -6.34
N VAL A 13 20.63 5.28 -6.31
CA VAL A 13 19.65 6.36 -6.42
C VAL A 13 18.95 6.34 -7.78
N GLU A 14 19.71 6.15 -8.87
CA GLU A 14 19.17 6.05 -10.23
C GLU A 14 18.17 4.88 -10.35
N ALA A 15 18.54 3.68 -9.88
CA ALA A 15 17.66 2.50 -9.89
C ALA A 15 16.40 2.68 -9.02
N LEU A 16 16.50 3.40 -7.90
CA LEU A 16 15.35 3.72 -7.05
C LEU A 16 14.42 4.75 -7.70
N ASP A 17 14.97 5.74 -8.40
CA ASP A 17 14.16 6.71 -9.15
C ASP A 17 13.41 6.03 -10.31
N GLU A 18 14.06 5.10 -11.00
CA GLU A 18 13.42 4.27 -12.02
C GLU A 18 12.32 3.38 -11.42
N LEU A 19 12.59 2.71 -10.30
CA LEU A 19 11.58 1.93 -9.57
C LEU A 19 10.35 2.77 -9.22
N PHE A 20 10.53 4.00 -8.76
CA PHE A 20 9.39 4.86 -8.43
C PHE A 20 8.60 5.31 -9.67
N ALA A 21 9.27 5.46 -10.81
CA ALA A 21 8.62 5.77 -12.07
C ALA A 21 7.84 4.57 -12.63
N SER A 22 8.47 3.39 -12.70
CA SER A 22 7.93 2.19 -13.35
C SER A 22 7.04 1.35 -12.43
N GLY A 23 7.36 1.30 -11.14
CA GLY A 23 6.79 0.33 -10.19
C GLY A 23 7.33 -1.09 -10.37
N ASP A 24 8.33 -1.29 -11.22
CA ASP A 24 8.90 -2.61 -11.53
C ASP A 24 9.99 -2.98 -10.52
N VAL A 25 9.62 -3.83 -9.57
CA VAL A 25 10.53 -4.30 -8.51
C VAL A 25 11.56 -5.29 -9.05
N ASP A 26 11.18 -6.17 -9.97
CA ASP A 26 12.04 -7.24 -10.47
C ASP A 26 13.15 -6.68 -11.34
N GLU A 27 12.84 -5.68 -12.17
CA GLU A 27 13.83 -4.94 -12.96
C GLU A 27 14.81 -4.17 -12.05
N CYS A 28 14.30 -3.53 -10.99
CA CYS A 28 15.14 -2.83 -10.02
C CYS A 28 16.10 -3.79 -9.30
N VAL A 29 15.62 -4.97 -8.88
CA VAL A 29 16.47 -6.01 -8.27
C VAL A 29 17.55 -6.46 -9.26
N THR A 30 17.18 -6.73 -10.52
CA THR A 30 18.12 -7.14 -11.58
C THR A 30 19.23 -6.10 -11.76
N SER A 31 18.84 -4.84 -11.96
CA SER A 31 19.76 -3.71 -12.09
C SER A 31 20.71 -3.59 -10.90
N LEU A 32 20.23 -3.78 -9.67
CA LEU A 32 21.05 -3.69 -8.47
C LEU A 32 22.00 -4.88 -8.30
N VAL A 33 21.59 -6.10 -8.67
CA VAL A 33 22.43 -7.31 -8.65
C VAL A 33 23.60 -7.17 -9.64
N GLU A 34 23.35 -6.61 -10.83
CA GLU A 34 24.37 -6.38 -11.86
C GLU A 34 25.46 -5.37 -11.46
N LEU A 35 25.21 -4.57 -10.41
CA LEU A 35 26.23 -3.72 -9.82
C LEU A 35 27.36 -4.52 -9.18
N SER A 36 27.09 -5.77 -8.76
CA SER A 36 28.08 -6.71 -8.22
C SER A 36 28.97 -6.11 -7.12
N CYS A 37 28.35 -5.39 -6.18
CA CYS A 37 29.02 -4.79 -5.01
C CYS A 37 28.32 -5.20 -3.70
N PRO A 38 28.34 -6.50 -3.33
CA PRO A 38 27.64 -7.01 -2.16
C PRO A 38 28.09 -6.38 -0.83
N GLU A 39 29.33 -5.88 -0.74
CA GLU A 39 29.83 -5.17 0.45
C GLU A 39 29.11 -3.85 0.75
N PHE A 40 28.34 -3.32 -0.22
CA PHE A 40 27.59 -2.08 -0.10
C PHE A 40 26.08 -2.30 -0.02
N GLY A 41 25.60 -3.54 0.19
CA GLY A 41 24.16 -3.86 0.24
C GLY A 41 23.36 -2.98 1.20
N PHE A 42 23.95 -2.61 2.35
CA PHE A 42 23.33 -1.71 3.32
C PHE A 42 22.92 -0.33 2.76
N GLU A 43 23.57 0.13 1.69
CA GLU A 43 23.24 1.40 1.04
C GLU A 43 21.96 1.34 0.21
N VAL A 44 21.53 0.14 -0.23
CA VAL A 44 20.21 -0.08 -0.86
C VAL A 44 19.11 0.16 0.16
N VAL A 45 19.27 -0.41 1.35
CA VAL A 45 18.33 -0.26 2.48
C VAL A 45 18.28 1.19 2.93
N LYS A 46 19.43 1.79 3.23
CA LYS A 46 19.51 3.19 3.68
C LYS A 46 18.86 4.13 2.66
N ARG A 47 19.23 4.04 1.37
CA ARG A 47 18.70 4.95 0.34
C ARG A 47 17.25 4.71 0.01
N GLY A 48 16.82 3.45 -0.08
CA GLY A 48 15.45 3.10 -0.34
C GLY A 48 14.53 3.73 0.71
N VAL A 49 14.81 3.46 1.99
CA VAL A 49 14.02 4.01 3.09
C VAL A 49 14.13 5.53 3.16
N SER A 50 15.34 6.11 3.06
CA SER A 50 15.50 7.58 3.09
C SER A 50 14.75 8.28 1.95
N LYS A 51 14.72 7.73 0.73
CA LYS A 51 13.94 8.32 -0.37
C LYS A 51 12.43 8.15 -0.21
N ALA A 52 11.97 7.13 0.51
CA ALA A 52 10.56 6.87 0.74
C ALA A 52 9.99 7.62 1.96
N VAL A 53 10.82 8.00 2.92
CA VAL A 53 10.38 8.51 4.24
C VAL A 53 9.53 9.79 4.17
N ASP A 54 9.81 10.65 3.19
CA ASP A 54 9.07 11.90 2.92
C ASP A 54 8.05 11.76 1.78
N ARG A 55 7.89 10.53 1.26
CA ARG A 55 7.01 10.25 0.12
C ARG A 55 5.70 9.59 0.56
N ARG A 56 4.90 9.22 -0.43
CA ARG A 56 3.56 8.67 -0.26
C ARG A 56 3.64 7.17 0.05
N ALA A 57 2.50 6.62 0.47
CA ALA A 57 2.33 5.20 0.75
C ALA A 57 2.84 4.27 -0.37
N ARG A 58 2.69 4.68 -1.63
CA ARG A 58 3.15 3.95 -2.82
C ARG A 58 4.65 3.67 -2.77
N GLU A 59 5.46 4.71 -2.58
CA GLU A 59 6.91 4.57 -2.58
C GLU A 59 7.38 3.75 -1.37
N CYS A 60 6.70 3.86 -0.22
CA CYS A 60 6.99 3.01 0.93
C CYS A 60 6.72 1.53 0.67
N GLU A 61 5.60 1.21 0.01
CA GLU A 61 5.26 -0.16 -0.40
C GLU A 61 6.28 -0.70 -1.41
N LEU A 62 6.63 0.08 -2.44
CA LEU A 62 7.63 -0.33 -3.43
C LEU A 62 8.99 -0.62 -2.79
N VAL A 63 9.44 0.21 -1.85
CA VAL A 63 10.70 -0.05 -1.13
C VAL A 63 10.59 -1.31 -0.26
N SER A 64 9.48 -1.53 0.43
CA SER A 64 9.30 -2.75 1.24
C SER A 64 9.36 -4.01 0.38
N ARG A 65 8.67 -4.00 -0.77
CA ARG A 65 8.72 -5.08 -1.77
C ARG A 65 10.13 -5.27 -2.33
N LEU A 66 10.84 -4.19 -2.66
CA LEU A 66 12.23 -4.24 -3.12
C LEU A 66 13.13 -4.91 -2.08
N LEU A 67 13.04 -4.51 -0.81
CA LEU A 67 13.90 -5.06 0.24
C LEU A 67 13.63 -6.55 0.49
N SER A 68 12.38 -6.99 0.36
CA SER A 68 12.02 -8.41 0.44
C SER A 68 12.53 -9.19 -0.80
N ALA A 69 12.24 -8.70 -2.01
CA ALA A 69 12.65 -9.36 -3.27
C ALA A 69 14.17 -9.40 -3.48
N ALA A 70 14.90 -8.42 -2.96
CA ALA A 70 16.35 -8.40 -2.98
C ALA A 70 17.00 -9.45 -2.04
N CYS A 71 16.23 -10.08 -1.15
CA CYS A 71 16.70 -11.17 -0.30
C CYS A 71 16.46 -12.55 -0.96
N PRO A 72 17.42 -13.48 -0.94
CA PRO A 72 18.82 -13.34 -0.50
C PRO A 72 19.77 -12.91 -1.64
N ALA A 73 19.25 -12.66 -2.85
CA ALA A 73 20.05 -12.49 -4.07
C ALA A 73 21.06 -11.33 -3.99
N LEU A 74 20.70 -10.25 -3.30
CA LEU A 74 21.51 -9.05 -3.13
C LEU A 74 21.76 -8.71 -1.66
N LEU A 75 20.74 -8.88 -0.81
CA LEU A 75 20.78 -8.49 0.60
C LEU A 75 20.82 -9.70 1.52
N GLN A 76 21.69 -9.62 2.52
CA GLN A 76 21.68 -10.52 3.67
C GLN A 76 21.09 -9.79 4.89
N PRO A 77 20.61 -10.51 5.91
CA PRO A 77 20.08 -9.90 7.14
C PRO A 77 21.01 -8.86 7.78
N ARG A 78 22.32 -9.08 7.72
CA ARG A 78 23.33 -8.13 8.21
C ARG A 78 23.33 -6.81 7.44
N ASP A 79 23.04 -6.83 6.14
CA ASP A 79 22.99 -5.64 5.29
C ASP A 79 21.73 -4.84 5.59
N VAL A 80 20.60 -5.52 5.80
CA VAL A 80 19.34 -4.92 6.26
C VAL A 80 19.52 -4.26 7.62
N ALA A 81 20.06 -5.00 8.60
CA ALA A 81 20.37 -4.45 9.92
C ALA A 81 21.31 -3.24 9.83
N LYS A 82 22.39 -3.35 9.05
CA LYS A 82 23.35 -2.25 8.88
C LYS A 82 22.72 -1.03 8.22
N GLY A 83 21.81 -1.23 7.27
CA GLY A 83 21.04 -0.16 6.65
C GLY A 83 20.19 0.60 7.67
N PHE A 84 19.50 -0.11 8.57
CA PHE A 84 18.75 0.50 9.67
C PHE A 84 19.64 1.22 10.68
N GLU A 85 20.80 0.67 11.05
CA GLU A 85 21.77 1.39 11.89
C GLU A 85 22.16 2.75 11.27
N ARG A 86 22.44 2.75 9.95
CA ARG A 86 22.75 4.00 9.22
C ARG A 86 21.57 4.96 9.11
N LEU A 87 20.33 4.48 9.21
CA LEU A 87 19.12 5.31 9.26
C LEU A 87 18.94 5.91 10.65
N PHE A 88 19.18 5.13 11.71
CA PHE A 88 19.11 5.63 13.09
C PHE A 88 20.15 6.74 13.33
N GLU A 89 21.38 6.53 12.87
CA GLU A 89 22.45 7.54 12.96
C GLU A 89 22.15 8.82 12.17
N ALA A 90 21.34 8.73 11.12
CA ALA A 90 20.96 9.87 10.27
C ALA A 90 19.59 10.45 10.64
N MET A 91 18.98 10.02 11.75
CA MET A 91 17.60 10.38 12.07
C MET A 91 17.42 11.89 12.31
N ASP A 92 18.39 12.53 12.95
CA ASP A 92 18.33 13.98 13.22
C ASP A 92 18.26 14.78 11.92
N ASP A 93 19.01 14.38 10.90
CA ASP A 93 18.96 14.98 9.56
C ASP A 93 17.64 14.66 8.84
N LEU A 94 17.19 13.39 8.89
CA LEU A 94 15.96 12.97 8.22
C LEU A 94 14.71 13.68 8.76
N VAL A 95 14.68 14.01 10.05
CA VAL A 95 13.57 14.73 10.68
C VAL A 95 13.45 16.17 10.21
N LEU A 96 14.55 16.78 9.72
CA LEU A 96 14.53 18.14 9.16
C LEU A 96 13.64 18.23 7.92
N ASP A 97 13.70 17.21 7.07
CA ASP A 97 12.91 17.12 5.84
C ASP A 97 11.55 16.44 6.10
N ALA A 98 11.54 15.37 6.92
CA ALA A 98 10.36 14.56 7.19
C ALA A 98 10.12 14.42 8.71
N PRO A 99 9.30 15.27 9.34
CA PRO A 99 9.06 15.24 10.79
C PRO A 99 8.54 13.91 11.34
N ARG A 100 7.94 13.07 10.47
CA ARG A 100 7.43 11.74 10.82
C ARG A 100 8.44 10.60 10.58
N ALA A 101 9.68 10.91 10.21
CA ALA A 101 10.70 9.92 9.87
C ALA A 101 10.88 8.80 10.91
N PRO A 102 10.92 9.05 12.23
CA PRO A 102 11.06 7.98 13.23
C PRO A 102 9.91 6.97 13.17
N LEU A 103 8.69 7.44 12.88
CA LEU A 103 7.53 6.58 12.78
C LEU A 103 7.60 5.70 11.52
N VAL A 104 7.91 6.32 10.38
CA VAL A 104 7.97 5.64 9.08
C VAL A 104 9.14 4.64 9.02
N VAL A 105 10.32 5.01 9.54
CA VAL A 105 11.46 4.09 9.65
C VAL A 105 11.12 2.90 10.56
N GLY A 106 10.39 3.13 11.66
CA GLY A 106 9.90 2.04 12.52
C GLY A 106 8.91 1.10 11.82
N ASP A 107 8.05 1.66 10.96
CA ASP A 107 7.09 0.89 10.17
C ASP A 107 7.81 0.03 9.09
N PHE A 108 8.86 0.56 8.46
CA PHE A 108 9.77 -0.22 7.59
C PHE A 108 10.49 -1.33 8.36
N LEU A 109 10.97 -1.05 9.57
CA LEU A 109 11.65 -2.06 10.40
C LEU A 109 10.71 -3.23 10.73
N VAL A 110 9.45 -2.92 11.08
CA VAL A 110 8.41 -3.94 11.26
C VAL A 110 8.20 -4.73 9.97
N ARG A 111 8.10 -4.05 8.82
CA ARG A 111 7.87 -4.71 7.53
C ARG A 111 9.02 -5.65 7.13
N CYS A 112 10.27 -5.26 7.33
CA CYS A 112 11.41 -6.15 7.08
C CYS A 112 11.40 -7.40 7.96
N VAL A 113 10.87 -7.33 9.20
CA VAL A 113 10.73 -8.51 10.05
C VAL A 113 9.58 -9.41 9.59
N VAL A 114 8.45 -8.81 9.21
CA VAL A 114 7.29 -9.55 8.68
C VAL A 114 7.63 -10.25 7.36
N ASP A 115 8.48 -9.63 6.54
CA ASP A 115 8.86 -10.12 5.21
C ASP A 115 10.08 -11.03 5.24
N GLU A 116 10.50 -11.42 6.45
CA GLU A 116 11.66 -12.29 6.69
C GLU A 116 13.00 -11.74 6.16
N ALA A 117 13.04 -10.46 5.76
CA ALA A 117 14.27 -9.76 5.37
C ALA A 117 15.18 -9.46 6.59
N LEU A 118 14.61 -9.36 7.79
CA LEU A 118 15.34 -9.16 9.05
C LEU A 118 14.84 -10.11 10.15
N PRO A 119 15.69 -10.98 10.72
CA PRO A 119 15.31 -11.82 11.84
C PRO A 119 14.90 -10.99 13.07
N PRO A 120 13.83 -11.38 13.80
CA PRO A 120 13.36 -10.64 14.97
C PRO A 120 14.39 -10.56 16.11
N ALA A 121 15.40 -11.44 16.13
CA ALA A 121 16.49 -11.41 17.10
C ALA A 121 17.28 -10.08 17.08
N TYR A 122 17.38 -9.40 15.93
CA TYR A 122 18.01 -8.08 15.84
C TYR A 122 17.29 -7.03 16.70
N LEU A 123 15.99 -7.17 16.92
CA LEU A 123 15.24 -6.28 17.80
C LEU A 123 15.59 -6.45 19.28
N GLY A 124 16.36 -7.49 19.64
CA GLY A 124 16.91 -7.72 20.98
C GLY A 124 18.42 -7.46 21.08
N ASP A 125 19.11 -7.19 19.96
CA ASP A 125 20.55 -6.93 19.95
C ASP A 125 20.87 -5.61 20.67
N ARG A 126 21.91 -5.63 21.52
CA ARG A 126 22.22 -4.47 22.38
C ARG A 126 22.66 -3.24 21.60
N VAL A 127 23.43 -3.43 20.52
CA VAL A 127 23.94 -2.33 19.70
C VAL A 127 22.82 -1.75 18.86
N PHE A 128 22.04 -2.62 18.21
CA PHE A 128 20.90 -2.22 17.39
C PHE A 128 19.84 -1.47 18.20
N VAL A 129 19.53 -1.95 19.41
CA VAL A 129 18.59 -1.30 20.33
C VAL A 129 19.14 0.04 20.84
N ALA A 130 20.44 0.12 21.16
CA ALA A 130 21.05 1.37 21.63
C ALA A 130 21.02 2.46 20.56
N LEU A 131 21.25 2.10 19.29
CA LEU A 131 21.17 3.04 18.16
C LEU A 131 19.73 3.43 17.84
N GLY A 132 18.81 2.46 17.80
CA GLY A 132 17.43 2.70 17.33
C GLY A 132 16.44 3.17 18.39
N GLY A 133 16.77 3.04 19.68
CA GLY A 133 15.98 3.57 20.80
C GLY A 133 14.48 3.28 20.71
N ASP A 134 13.67 4.35 20.74
CA ASP A 134 12.20 4.26 20.71
C ASP A 134 11.64 3.64 19.43
N ILE A 135 12.36 3.74 18.31
CA ILE A 135 11.96 3.14 17.03
C ILE A 135 11.94 1.61 17.16
N VAL A 136 13.03 1.04 17.68
CA VAL A 136 13.16 -0.40 17.91
C VAL A 136 12.21 -0.86 19.01
N ALA A 137 12.06 -0.07 20.08
CA ALA A 137 11.11 -0.37 21.15
C ALA A 137 9.66 -0.41 20.64
N ARG A 138 9.26 0.51 19.75
CA ARG A 138 7.95 0.51 19.09
C ARG A 138 7.79 -0.70 18.18
N ALA A 139 8.77 -1.00 17.33
CA ALA A 139 8.71 -2.16 16.44
C ALA A 139 8.51 -3.47 17.22
N ARG A 140 9.26 -3.64 18.33
CA ARG A 140 9.12 -4.80 19.23
C ARG A 140 7.70 -4.92 19.80
N ARG A 141 7.12 -3.82 20.29
CA ARG A 141 5.73 -3.79 20.83
C ARG A 141 4.66 -4.08 19.78
N LEU A 142 4.91 -3.68 18.53
CA LEU A 142 3.99 -3.91 17.42
C LEU A 142 3.99 -5.41 17.06
N LEU A 143 5.17 -5.99 16.90
CA LEU A 143 5.37 -7.39 16.52
C LEU A 143 4.97 -8.39 17.63
N SER A 144 4.92 -7.98 18.90
CA SER A 144 4.53 -8.86 20.02
C SER A 144 3.01 -9.08 20.15
N ARG A 145 2.18 -8.49 19.30
CA ARG A 145 0.70 -8.60 19.36
C ARG A 145 0.22 -9.78 18.49
N GLU A 146 -0.65 -10.63 19.02
CA GLU A 146 -1.32 -11.68 18.24
C GLU A 146 -2.12 -11.08 17.06
N HIS A 147 -2.11 -11.79 15.92
CA HIS A 147 -2.76 -11.37 14.66
C HIS A 147 -2.23 -10.07 14.02
N ALA A 148 -1.04 -9.60 14.40
CA ALA A 148 -0.49 -8.35 13.88
C ALA A 148 0.26 -8.51 12.54
N LEU A 149 0.81 -9.68 12.23
CA LEU A 149 1.60 -9.94 11.01
C LEU A 149 0.82 -9.60 9.73
N SER A 150 -0.40 -10.13 9.57
CA SER A 150 -1.26 -9.86 8.40
C SER A 150 -1.76 -8.41 8.30
N LYS A 151 -1.70 -7.65 9.40
CA LYS A 151 -1.99 -6.21 9.40
C LYS A 151 -0.77 -5.40 8.94
N PHE A 152 0.43 -5.81 9.34
CA PHE A 152 1.67 -5.13 8.98
C PHE A 152 2.12 -5.38 7.55
N GLU A 153 1.69 -6.49 6.93
CA GLU A 153 1.78 -6.67 5.47
C GLU A 153 1.10 -5.54 4.68
N ARG A 154 0.22 -4.77 5.33
CA ARG A 154 -0.57 -3.69 4.73
C ARG A 154 -0.30 -2.34 5.36
N ILE A 155 0.83 -2.19 6.05
CA ILE A 155 1.13 -0.98 6.83
C ILE A 155 1.13 0.28 5.95
N TRP A 156 1.45 0.15 4.67
CA TRP A 156 1.43 1.23 3.69
C TRP A 156 0.09 1.39 2.98
N GLY A 157 -0.74 0.35 2.88
CA GLY A 157 -1.98 0.40 2.13
C GLY A 157 -2.42 -0.95 1.59
N PRO A 158 -3.30 -0.99 0.58
CA PRO A 158 -3.91 -2.22 0.12
C PRO A 158 -2.99 -3.21 -0.61
N GLY A 159 -1.69 -2.90 -0.77
CA GLY A 159 -0.67 -3.82 -1.29
C GLY A 159 -0.49 -3.81 -2.80
N ASP A 160 -1.19 -2.93 -3.53
CA ASP A 160 -1.05 -2.73 -4.98
C ASP A 160 -0.22 -1.46 -5.34
N GLY A 161 0.22 -0.72 -4.32
CA GLY A 161 0.99 0.51 -4.48
C GLY A 161 0.19 1.74 -4.92
N ARG A 162 -1.15 1.72 -5.01
CA ARG A 162 -1.93 2.93 -5.35
C ARG A 162 -2.47 3.60 -4.09
N GLU A 163 -2.44 4.94 -4.05
CA GLU A 163 -3.05 5.65 -2.91
C GLU A 163 -4.58 5.40 -2.88
N SER A 164 -5.18 5.37 -1.68
CA SER A 164 -6.64 5.24 -1.57
C SER A 164 -7.40 6.34 -2.32
N SER A 165 -6.80 7.52 -2.48
CA SER A 165 -7.29 8.64 -3.30
C SER A 165 -7.31 8.32 -4.79
N GLU A 166 -6.27 7.66 -5.30
CA GLU A 166 -6.14 7.25 -6.70
C GLU A 166 -7.07 6.08 -7.03
N LEU A 167 -7.15 5.09 -6.15
CA LEU A 167 -8.13 4.00 -6.28
C LEU A 167 -9.57 4.55 -6.30
N LYS A 168 -9.89 5.55 -5.47
CA LYS A 168 -11.19 6.23 -5.52
C LYS A 168 -11.45 6.87 -6.88
N LYS A 169 -10.46 7.56 -7.47
CA LYS A 169 -10.59 8.17 -8.80
C LYS A 169 -10.79 7.13 -9.89
N VAL A 170 -10.03 6.02 -9.85
CA VAL A 170 -10.21 4.92 -10.81
C VAL A 170 -11.60 4.30 -10.67
N VAL A 171 -12.06 4.10 -9.43
CA VAL A 171 -13.44 3.67 -9.14
C VAL A 171 -14.46 4.68 -9.66
N ASP A 172 -14.22 5.98 -9.53
CA ASP A 172 -15.13 6.97 -10.11
C ASP A 172 -15.18 6.89 -11.62
N MET A 173 -14.04 6.84 -12.28
CA MET A 173 -13.96 6.78 -13.74
C MET A 173 -14.69 5.54 -14.27
N LEU A 174 -14.45 4.36 -13.69
CA LEU A 174 -15.10 3.13 -14.13
C LEU A 174 -16.62 3.16 -13.92
N LEU A 175 -17.09 3.77 -12.82
CA LEU A 175 -18.52 3.88 -12.54
C LEU A 175 -19.22 4.89 -13.46
N HIS A 176 -18.54 5.99 -13.82
CA HIS A 176 -19.05 6.94 -14.80
C HIS A 176 -19.10 6.33 -16.19
N GLU A 177 -18.06 5.60 -16.60
CA GLU A 177 -18.02 4.89 -17.87
C GLU A 177 -19.12 3.83 -17.93
N TYR A 178 -19.26 2.99 -16.89
CA TYR A 178 -20.33 2.02 -16.83
C TYR A 178 -21.72 2.66 -16.93
N LEU A 179 -21.95 3.81 -16.28
CA LEU A 179 -23.25 4.48 -16.39
C LEU A 179 -23.50 5.10 -17.77
N ALA A 180 -22.45 5.41 -18.54
CA ALA A 180 -22.57 5.89 -19.91
C ALA A 180 -22.79 4.75 -20.93
N THR A 181 -22.13 3.61 -20.74
CA THR A 181 -22.12 2.50 -21.71
C THR A 181 -23.09 1.38 -21.36
N LYS A 182 -23.39 1.18 -20.08
CA LYS A 182 -24.11 0.05 -19.49
C LYS A 182 -23.47 -1.32 -19.79
N GLU A 183 -22.20 -1.35 -20.18
CA GLU A 183 -21.44 -2.56 -20.51
C GLU A 183 -20.97 -3.30 -19.24
N LEU A 184 -21.78 -4.24 -18.76
CA LEU A 184 -21.49 -5.05 -17.57
C LEU A 184 -20.17 -5.85 -17.66
N PRO A 185 -19.85 -6.56 -18.76
CA PRO A 185 -18.62 -7.35 -18.84
C PRO A 185 -17.36 -6.51 -18.67
N GLU A 186 -17.33 -5.31 -19.26
CA GLU A 186 -16.20 -4.40 -19.14
C GLU A 186 -16.09 -3.83 -17.72
N ALA A 187 -17.20 -3.40 -17.12
CA ALA A 187 -17.18 -2.93 -15.74
C ALA A 187 -16.68 -4.02 -14.75
N LYS A 188 -17.10 -5.27 -14.95
CA LYS A 188 -16.59 -6.42 -14.18
C LYS A 188 -15.08 -6.60 -14.37
N ARG A 189 -14.59 -6.46 -15.60
CA ARG A 189 -13.16 -6.54 -15.92
C ARG A 189 -12.38 -5.40 -15.24
N CYS A 190 -12.83 -4.15 -15.36
CA CYS A 190 -12.19 -3.00 -14.71
C CYS A 190 -12.11 -3.17 -13.18
N VAL A 191 -13.17 -3.68 -12.54
CA VAL A 191 -13.15 -3.92 -11.08
C VAL A 191 -12.14 -5.01 -10.71
N ARG A 192 -11.96 -6.05 -11.52
CA ARG A 192 -10.91 -7.06 -11.28
C ARG A 192 -9.52 -6.47 -11.44
N GLU A 193 -9.31 -5.65 -12.47
CA GLU A 193 -8.03 -5.02 -12.77
C GLU A 193 -7.58 -4.04 -11.68
N LEU A 194 -8.49 -3.57 -10.81
CA LEU A 194 -8.12 -2.87 -9.58
C LEU A 194 -7.20 -3.71 -8.69
N SER A 195 -7.26 -5.04 -8.75
CA SER A 195 -6.43 -5.97 -7.95
C SER A 195 -6.47 -5.68 -6.44
N ALA A 196 -7.56 -5.09 -5.96
CA ALA A 196 -7.74 -4.60 -4.60
C ALA A 196 -8.98 -5.22 -3.92
N PRO A 197 -8.99 -6.54 -3.64
CA PRO A 197 -10.19 -7.27 -3.19
C PRO A 197 -10.76 -6.78 -1.84
N ARG A 198 -9.95 -6.14 -1.00
CA ARG A 198 -10.39 -5.51 0.26
C ARG A 198 -10.88 -4.07 0.12
N PHE A 199 -10.85 -3.52 -1.09
CA PHE A 199 -11.38 -2.20 -1.44
C PHE A 199 -12.80 -2.29 -2.01
N GLY A 200 -13.37 -3.50 -2.06
CA GLY A 200 -14.70 -3.75 -2.58
C GLY A 200 -15.82 -2.96 -1.92
N HIS A 201 -15.71 -2.74 -0.60
CA HIS A 201 -16.65 -1.89 0.13
C HIS A 201 -16.71 -0.46 -0.42
N GLU A 202 -15.59 0.04 -0.99
CA GLU A 202 -15.52 1.39 -1.55
C GLU A 202 -16.18 1.43 -2.93
N VAL A 203 -16.04 0.38 -3.73
CA VAL A 203 -16.78 0.23 -5.00
C VAL A 203 -18.28 0.30 -4.73
N VAL A 204 -18.79 -0.45 -3.74
CA VAL A 204 -20.21 -0.41 -3.35
C VAL A 204 -20.64 0.97 -2.89
N LYS A 205 -19.92 1.55 -1.91
CA LYS A 205 -20.25 2.88 -1.36
C LYS A 205 -20.32 3.93 -2.46
N ARG A 206 -19.31 3.99 -3.32
CA ARG A 206 -19.21 5.01 -4.38
C ARG A 206 -20.24 4.80 -5.47
N ALA A 207 -20.50 3.56 -5.88
CA ALA A 207 -21.52 3.24 -6.88
C ALA A 207 -22.91 3.73 -6.46
N VAL A 208 -23.33 3.41 -5.22
CA VAL A 208 -24.63 3.84 -4.72
C VAL A 208 -24.67 5.35 -4.53
N THR A 209 -23.64 5.95 -3.91
CA THR A 209 -23.55 7.41 -3.72
C THR A 209 -23.66 8.16 -5.05
N LEU A 210 -23.03 7.64 -6.10
CA LEU A 210 -23.05 8.22 -7.45
C LEU A 210 -24.44 8.15 -8.10
N ALA A 211 -25.18 7.06 -7.87
CA ALA A 211 -26.48 6.83 -8.50
C ALA A 211 -27.66 7.45 -7.74
N LEU A 212 -27.55 7.67 -6.43
CA LEU A 212 -28.62 8.23 -5.60
C LEU A 212 -29.26 9.52 -6.19
N PRO A 213 -28.49 10.56 -6.58
CA PRO A 213 -29.07 11.77 -7.16
C PRO A 213 -29.45 11.66 -8.65
N ARG A 214 -29.22 10.51 -9.29
CA ARG A 214 -29.40 10.32 -10.74
C ARG A 214 -30.76 9.73 -11.10
N SER A 215 -30.95 9.39 -12.37
CA SER A 215 -32.20 8.83 -12.90
C SER A 215 -32.52 7.46 -12.30
N ALA A 216 -33.78 7.03 -12.39
CA ALA A 216 -34.17 5.67 -11.99
C ALA A 216 -33.41 4.60 -12.78
N ASP A 217 -33.17 4.86 -14.08
CA ASP A 217 -32.39 3.99 -14.95
C ASP A 217 -30.94 3.81 -14.45
N ASP A 218 -30.29 4.90 -14.03
CA ASP A 218 -28.94 4.82 -13.46
C ASP A 218 -28.89 4.04 -12.15
N ARG A 219 -29.92 4.16 -11.30
CA ARG A 219 -30.03 3.36 -10.09
C ARG A 219 -30.22 1.88 -10.40
N THR A 220 -31.08 1.55 -11.36
CA THR A 220 -31.26 0.17 -11.82
C THR A 220 -29.97 -0.40 -12.40
N ALA A 221 -29.23 0.38 -13.19
CA ALA A 221 -27.93 -0.03 -13.73
C ALA A 221 -26.91 -0.32 -12.61
N ILE A 222 -26.77 0.55 -11.61
CA ILE A 222 -25.87 0.28 -10.47
C ILE A 222 -26.32 -0.97 -9.69
N SER A 223 -27.62 -1.17 -9.49
CA SER A 223 -28.11 -2.39 -8.84
C SER A 223 -27.72 -3.66 -9.62
N ALA A 224 -27.84 -3.62 -10.95
CA ALA A 224 -27.40 -4.71 -11.83
C ALA A 224 -25.89 -4.96 -11.73
N LEU A 225 -25.06 -3.91 -11.72
CA LEU A 225 -23.61 -4.03 -11.54
C LEU A 225 -23.25 -4.65 -10.19
N LEU A 226 -23.82 -4.16 -9.09
CA LEU A 226 -23.53 -4.67 -7.76
C LEU A 226 -23.95 -6.14 -7.62
N LYS A 227 -25.10 -6.52 -8.18
CA LYS A 227 -25.53 -7.92 -8.25
C LYS A 227 -24.53 -8.76 -9.04
N ALA A 228 -24.10 -8.30 -10.20
CA ALA A 228 -23.13 -9.02 -11.04
C ALA A 228 -21.74 -9.14 -10.40
N LEU A 229 -21.33 -8.16 -9.57
CA LEU A 229 -20.06 -8.22 -8.86
C LEU A 229 -20.09 -9.17 -7.66
N VAL A 230 -21.24 -9.31 -6.98
CA VAL A 230 -21.36 -10.05 -5.71
C VAL A 230 -21.90 -11.48 -5.90
N VAL A 231 -22.83 -11.67 -6.82
CA VAL A 231 -23.64 -12.90 -6.93
C VAL A 231 -23.18 -13.81 -8.06
N ASP A 232 -22.61 -13.26 -9.13
CA ASP A 232 -22.18 -14.07 -10.26
C ASP A 232 -21.09 -15.08 -9.88
N PRO A 233 -20.92 -16.18 -10.64
CA PRO A 233 -20.03 -17.29 -10.27
C PRO A 233 -18.55 -16.89 -10.10
N ASP A 234 -18.16 -15.77 -10.69
CA ASP A 234 -16.81 -15.23 -10.62
C ASP A 234 -16.51 -14.43 -9.35
N GLN A 235 -17.51 -14.17 -8.49
CA GLN A 235 -17.39 -13.58 -7.14
C GLN A 235 -16.36 -12.46 -7.02
N ILE A 236 -16.45 -11.46 -7.90
CA ILE A 236 -15.48 -10.35 -7.96
C ILE A 236 -15.47 -9.56 -6.63
N LEU A 237 -16.62 -9.45 -5.98
CA LEU A 237 -16.79 -8.84 -4.67
C LEU A 237 -17.36 -9.85 -3.66
N SER A 238 -16.65 -10.05 -2.55
CA SER A 238 -17.18 -10.88 -1.46
C SER A 238 -18.41 -10.24 -0.79
N THR A 239 -19.33 -11.06 -0.31
CA THR A 239 -20.50 -10.62 0.48
C THR A 239 -20.09 -9.79 1.71
N THR A 240 -18.93 -10.08 2.31
CA THR A 240 -18.39 -9.30 3.43
C THR A 240 -18.06 -7.86 3.02
N GLN A 241 -17.44 -7.68 1.86
CA GLN A 241 -17.14 -6.35 1.32
C GLN A 241 -18.41 -5.59 0.94
N ALA A 242 -19.41 -6.28 0.38
CA ALA A 242 -20.71 -5.68 0.09
C ALA A 242 -21.40 -5.18 1.37
N LYS A 243 -21.49 -6.03 2.40
CA LYS A 243 -22.05 -5.66 3.71
C LYS A 243 -21.34 -4.45 4.34
N LEU A 244 -20.02 -4.42 4.27
CA LEU A 244 -19.22 -3.29 4.78
C LEU A 244 -19.50 -2.00 3.99
N GLY A 245 -19.65 -2.09 2.67
CA GLY A 245 -19.98 -0.95 1.81
C GLY A 245 -21.36 -0.35 2.14
N PHE A 246 -22.37 -1.20 2.28
CA PHE A 246 -23.71 -0.78 2.69
C PHE A 246 -23.77 -0.26 4.13
N GLY A 247 -23.01 -0.85 5.05
CA GLY A 247 -22.88 -0.32 6.42
C GLY A 247 -22.35 1.12 6.44
N ARG A 248 -21.34 1.43 5.61
CA ARG A 248 -20.81 2.79 5.47
C ARG A 248 -21.78 3.76 4.80
N LEU A 249 -22.66 3.29 3.92
CA LEU A 249 -23.72 4.12 3.35
C LEU A 249 -24.77 4.48 4.40
N ALA A 250 -25.12 3.52 5.27
CA ALA A 250 -26.04 3.76 6.39
C ALA A 250 -25.46 4.79 7.38
N GLU A 251 -24.16 4.68 7.71
CA GLU A 251 -23.45 5.68 8.54
C GLU A 251 -23.42 7.07 7.89
N ALA A 252 -23.30 7.14 6.56
CA ALA A 252 -23.26 8.40 5.81
C ALA A 252 -24.65 8.94 5.43
N LEU A 253 -25.74 8.25 5.81
CA LEU A 253 -27.10 8.63 5.42
C LEU A 253 -27.49 10.07 5.82
N PRO A 254 -27.13 10.60 7.01
CA PRO A 254 -27.42 11.99 7.35
C PRO A 254 -26.83 12.98 6.35
N ASP A 255 -25.56 12.79 5.97
CA ASP A 255 -24.87 13.65 4.99
C ASP A 255 -25.48 13.51 3.60
N LEU A 256 -25.79 12.28 3.18
CA LEU A 256 -26.45 12.01 1.89
C LEU A 256 -27.84 12.66 1.79
N THR A 257 -28.54 12.78 2.93
CA THR A 257 -29.88 13.39 2.97
C THR A 257 -29.82 14.91 2.75
N CYS A 258 -28.70 15.55 3.07
CA CYS A 258 -28.47 16.97 2.78
C CYS A 258 -28.52 17.24 1.26
N ASP A 259 -27.97 16.33 0.45
CA ASP A 259 -27.93 16.45 -1.01
C ASP A 259 -29.15 15.83 -1.68
N VAL A 260 -29.69 14.74 -1.12
CA VAL A 260 -30.82 13.98 -1.67
C VAL A 260 -31.86 13.75 -0.57
N PRO A 261 -32.94 14.56 -0.50
CA PRO A 261 -33.92 14.49 0.59
C PRO A 261 -34.57 13.11 0.79
N ASN A 262 -34.70 12.32 -0.28
CA ASN A 262 -35.25 10.96 -0.26
C ASN A 262 -34.16 9.87 -0.21
N ALA A 263 -32.92 10.20 0.19
CA ALA A 263 -31.77 9.29 0.19
C ALA A 263 -32.05 7.95 0.88
N LYS A 264 -32.78 7.97 2.01
CA LYS A 264 -33.13 6.77 2.76
C LYS A 264 -33.98 5.79 1.93
N ALA A 265 -35.08 6.28 1.36
CA ALA A 265 -35.99 5.45 0.58
C ALA A 265 -35.27 4.87 -0.65
N LEU A 266 -34.45 5.68 -1.31
CA LEU A 266 -33.66 5.23 -2.46
C LEU A 266 -32.57 4.24 -2.08
N LEU A 267 -31.93 4.38 -0.90
CA LEU A 267 -30.94 3.42 -0.40
C LEU A 267 -31.60 2.07 -0.08
N ASP A 268 -32.80 2.07 0.48
CA ASP A 268 -33.57 0.86 0.77
C ASP A 268 -33.93 0.08 -0.51
N GLU A 269 -34.05 0.74 -1.67
CA GLU A 269 -34.25 0.07 -2.98
C GLU A 269 -33.01 -0.71 -3.47
N PHE A 270 -31.81 -0.44 -2.93
CA PHE A 270 -30.58 -1.15 -3.27
C PHE A 270 -30.26 -2.36 -2.38
N LEU A 271 -30.91 -2.47 -1.21
CA LEU A 271 -30.66 -3.50 -0.19
C LEU A 271 -31.49 -4.77 -0.43
#